data_AF-A0A950R178-F1
#
_entry.id   AF-A0A950R178-F1
#
_cell.length_a   1.000
_cell.length_b   1.000
_cell.length_c   1.000
_cell.angle_alpha   90.00
_cell.angle_beta   90.00
_cell.angle_gamma   90.00
#
_symmetry.space_group_name_H-M   'P 1'
#
loop_
_entity.id
_entity.type
_entity.pdbx_description
1 polymer ?
#
loop_
_entity_poly.entity_id
_entity_poly.type
_entity_poly.pdbx_seq_one_letter_code
_entity_poly.pdbx_strand_id
1 'polypeptide(L)'
;MLSPGLLACSNCGRFTHSDHLQEIVTRARQMLAMGQLQAAKELWQAALKLLPPESNEYRGVMREIAGIDQRLNPVSTTGWTKRLGPLGVLVAFLVKFKTAVLLLLTKGKMFLSLFAFFAVYWAMFGWWFALGICGSIFIHEFGHYITVRRFGFSAELPMFIPGFGAYVKWNGANVDPGVRAQISLAGPLFGLISGLIAYGLFLSTGHAVWLAVAHFAGWINLLNLIPVAIFDGSSGMTALGRQERLGVLVVCVAMYVLFRDFLFILVAA
;
A
#
# COMPACT_ATOMS: atom_id res chain seq x y z
N MET A 1 88.92 -15.19 -12.06
CA MET A 1 88.13 -15.53 -13.26
C MET A 1 86.75 -15.93 -12.78
N LEU A 2 85.70 -15.21 -13.20
CA LEU A 2 84.31 -15.51 -12.84
C LEU A 2 83.80 -16.66 -13.72
N SER A 3 83.13 -17.65 -13.12
CA SER A 3 82.54 -18.79 -13.83
C SER A 3 81.49 -18.33 -14.84
N PRO A 4 81.45 -18.89 -16.07
CA PRO A 4 80.44 -18.52 -17.07
C PRO A 4 79.05 -18.92 -16.55
N GLY A 5 78.25 -17.92 -16.16
CA GLY A 5 76.87 -18.12 -15.67
C GLY A 5 76.49 -17.35 -14.41
N LEU A 6 77.41 -16.70 -13.69
CA LEU A 6 77.04 -15.84 -12.56
C LEU A 6 76.53 -14.47 -13.04
N LEU A 7 75.29 -14.13 -12.69
CA LEU A 7 74.63 -12.85 -13.01
C LEU A 7 75.07 -11.70 -12.07
N ALA A 8 75.63 -12.03 -10.90
CA ALA A 8 76.18 -11.06 -9.95
C ALA A 8 77.38 -11.65 -9.20
N CYS A 9 78.41 -10.85 -8.94
CA CYS A 9 79.56 -11.26 -8.14
C CYS A 9 79.18 -11.36 -6.66
N SER A 10 79.37 -12.54 -6.04
CA SER A 10 79.04 -12.79 -4.63
C SER A 10 79.90 -12.02 -3.62
N ASN A 11 81.03 -11.44 -4.04
CA ASN A 11 81.96 -10.72 -3.15
C ASN A 11 81.84 -9.18 -3.22
N CYS A 12 81.30 -8.62 -4.31
CA CYS A 12 81.20 -7.17 -4.50
C CYS A 12 79.85 -6.67 -5.06
N GLY A 13 78.90 -7.57 -5.32
CA GLY A 13 77.55 -7.22 -5.80
C GLY A 13 77.47 -6.64 -7.21
N ARG A 14 78.60 -6.54 -7.93
CA ARG A 14 78.64 -5.96 -9.29
C ARG A 14 78.08 -6.95 -10.31
N PHE A 15 77.15 -6.47 -11.14
CA PHE A 15 76.56 -7.25 -12.24
C PHE A 15 77.59 -7.52 -13.34
N THR A 16 77.59 -8.74 -13.88
CA THR A 16 78.51 -9.18 -14.94
C THR A 16 78.18 -8.60 -16.32
N HIS A 17 76.95 -8.12 -16.51
CA HIS A 17 76.45 -7.53 -17.76
C HIS A 17 75.87 -6.12 -17.56
N SER A 18 76.56 -5.24 -16.82
CA SER A 18 76.08 -3.89 -16.53
C SER A 18 75.81 -3.05 -17.77
N ASP A 19 76.67 -3.14 -18.78
CA ASP A 19 76.62 -2.24 -19.95
C ASP A 19 75.48 -2.67 -20.90
N HIS A 20 75.32 -3.98 -21.10
CA HIS A 20 74.23 -4.55 -21.90
C HIS A 20 72.86 -4.32 -21.24
N LEU A 21 72.78 -4.38 -19.90
CA LEU A 21 71.55 -4.05 -19.17
C LEU A 21 71.18 -2.57 -19.31
N GLN A 22 72.16 -1.65 -19.20
CA GLN A 22 71.91 -0.22 -19.39
C GLN A 22 71.43 0.10 -20.81
N GLU A 23 71.95 -0.57 -21.83
CA GLU A 23 71.51 -0.43 -23.21
C GLU A 23 70.04 -0.86 -23.39
N ILE A 24 69.66 -2.03 -22.87
CA ILE A 24 68.28 -2.53 -22.94
C ILE A 24 67.31 -1.58 -22.22
N VAL A 25 67.66 -1.11 -21.03
CA VAL A 25 66.83 -0.19 -20.24
C VAL A 25 66.65 1.15 -20.97
N THR A 26 67.70 1.67 -21.59
CA THR A 26 67.66 2.94 -22.34
C THR A 26 66.76 2.81 -23.57
N ARG A 27 66.91 1.72 -24.34
CA ARG A 27 66.05 1.42 -25.49
C ARG A 27 64.58 1.21 -25.07
N ALA A 28 64.33 0.50 -23.97
CA ALA A 28 62.97 0.27 -23.46
C ALA A 28 62.26 1.59 -23.10
N ARG A 29 62.97 2.53 -22.47
CA ARG A 29 62.45 3.87 -22.15
C ARG A 29 62.16 4.70 -23.40
N GLN A 30 63.01 4.62 -24.42
CA GLN A 30 62.75 5.28 -25.71
C GLN A 30 61.48 4.73 -26.38
N MET A 31 61.27 3.42 -26.38
CA MET A 31 60.06 2.79 -26.94
C MET A 31 58.79 3.21 -26.17
N LEU A 32 58.87 3.36 -24.86
CA LEU A 32 57.78 3.93 -24.05
C LEU A 32 57.48 5.38 -24.42
N ALA A 33 58.51 6.22 -24.61
CA ALA A 33 58.35 7.61 -25.01
C ALA A 33 57.73 7.75 -26.41
N MET A 34 57.99 6.80 -27.30
CA MET A 34 57.40 6.72 -28.64
C MET A 34 56.00 6.08 -28.66
N GLY A 35 55.44 5.69 -27.51
CA GLY A 35 54.11 5.07 -27.40
C GLY A 35 54.05 3.60 -27.86
N GLN A 36 55.20 2.97 -28.15
CA GLN A 36 55.29 1.58 -28.57
C GLN A 36 55.29 0.64 -27.35
N LEU A 37 54.13 0.52 -26.69
CA LEU A 37 53.97 -0.20 -25.42
C LEU A 37 54.36 -1.69 -25.51
N GLN A 38 54.05 -2.36 -26.61
CA GLN A 38 54.38 -3.78 -26.79
C GLN A 38 55.90 -4.01 -26.95
N ALA A 39 56.55 -3.21 -27.80
CA ALA A 39 58.01 -3.29 -28.01
C ALA A 39 58.79 -2.92 -26.73
N ALA A 40 58.28 -1.94 -25.96
CA ALA A 40 58.83 -1.62 -24.66
C ALA A 40 58.72 -2.79 -23.67
N LYS A 41 57.57 -3.47 -23.63
CA LYS A 41 57.34 -4.63 -22.75
C LYS A 41 58.34 -5.75 -23.04
N GLU A 42 58.58 -6.06 -24.31
CA GLU A 42 59.52 -7.12 -24.74
C GLU A 42 60.95 -6.81 -24.28
N LEU A 43 61.40 -5.56 -24.39
CA LEU A 43 62.71 -5.13 -23.92
C LEU A 43 62.83 -5.21 -22.39
N TRP A 44 61.79 -4.81 -21.65
CA TRP A 44 61.77 -4.96 -20.19
C TRP A 44 61.77 -6.44 -19.77
N GLN A 45 61.09 -7.32 -20.50
CA GLN A 45 61.15 -8.77 -20.26
C GLN A 45 62.54 -9.37 -20.57
N ALA A 46 63.23 -8.86 -21.59
CA ALA A 46 64.61 -9.24 -21.88
C ALA A 46 65.57 -8.82 -20.75
N ALA A 47 65.36 -7.65 -20.15
CA ALA A 47 66.14 -7.19 -19.00
C ALA A 47 66.00 -8.10 -17.76
N LEU A 48 64.83 -8.71 -17.53
CA LEU A 48 64.62 -9.65 -16.43
C LEU A 48 65.52 -10.90 -16.51
N LYS A 49 65.87 -11.35 -17.72
CA LYS A 49 66.75 -12.53 -17.91
C LYS A 49 68.20 -12.28 -17.48
N LEU A 50 68.60 -11.01 -17.37
CA LEU A 50 69.96 -10.59 -17.01
C LEU A 50 70.07 -10.20 -15.52
N LEU A 51 68.97 -10.24 -14.78
CA LEU A 51 68.89 -9.81 -13.39
C LEU A 51 68.61 -10.99 -12.46
N PRO A 52 69.27 -11.08 -11.29
CA PRO A 52 68.92 -12.08 -10.29
C PRO A 52 67.53 -11.81 -9.69
N PRO A 53 66.70 -12.84 -9.48
CA PRO A 53 65.28 -12.69 -9.14
C PRO A 53 65.01 -12.03 -7.78
N GLU A 54 65.97 -12.04 -6.87
CA GLU A 54 65.83 -11.43 -5.53
C GLU A 54 66.29 -9.96 -5.46
N SER A 55 66.75 -9.38 -6.58
CA SER A 55 67.31 -8.03 -6.60
C SER A 55 66.23 -6.93 -6.58
N ASN A 56 66.60 -5.75 -6.07
CA ASN A 56 65.72 -4.57 -6.08
C ASN A 56 65.41 -4.09 -7.50
N GLU A 57 66.37 -4.27 -8.41
CA GLU A 57 66.29 -3.93 -9.82
C GLU A 57 65.29 -4.85 -10.54
N TYR A 58 65.28 -6.16 -10.23
CA TYR A 58 64.29 -7.10 -10.75
C TYR A 58 62.86 -6.69 -10.38
N ARG A 59 62.63 -6.31 -9.11
CA ARG A 59 61.34 -5.76 -8.65
C ARG A 59 60.97 -4.43 -9.29
N GLY A 60 61.97 -3.61 -9.62
CA GLY A 60 61.80 -2.36 -10.36
C GLY A 60 61.25 -2.61 -11.77
N VAL A 61 61.89 -3.50 -12.53
CA VAL A 61 61.48 -3.87 -13.89
C VAL A 61 60.09 -4.52 -13.93
N MET A 62 59.78 -5.37 -12.95
CA MET A 62 58.44 -5.98 -12.83
C MET A 62 57.32 -4.95 -12.66
N ARG A 63 57.56 -3.85 -11.93
CA ARG A 63 56.57 -2.77 -11.78
C ARG A 63 56.32 -2.01 -13.08
N GLU A 64 57.36 -1.77 -13.87
CA GLU A 64 57.23 -1.13 -15.18
C GLU A 64 56.40 -1.99 -16.14
N ILE A 65 56.64 -3.31 -16.18
CA ILE A 65 55.86 -4.25 -17.00
C ILE A 65 54.38 -4.24 -16.59
N ALA A 66 54.08 -4.28 -15.29
CA ALA A 66 52.71 -4.23 -14.79
C ALA A 66 51.99 -2.93 -15.18
N GLY A 67 52.70 -1.79 -15.15
CA GLY A 67 52.17 -0.50 -15.58
C GLY A 67 51.88 -0.46 -17.09
N ILE A 68 52.72 -1.10 -17.91
CA ILE A 68 52.49 -1.25 -19.36
C ILE A 68 51.27 -2.16 -19.61
N ASP A 69 51.15 -3.27 -18.89
CA ASP A 69 50.04 -4.21 -19.04
C ASP A 69 48.68 -3.60 -18.72
N GLN A 70 48.62 -2.73 -17.71
CA GLN A 70 47.40 -1.99 -17.40
C GLN A 70 47.00 -1.02 -18.52
N ARG A 71 47.98 -0.44 -19.24
CA ARG A 71 47.74 0.45 -20.38
C ARG A 71 47.33 -0.30 -21.65
N LEU A 72 47.85 -1.52 -21.85
CA LEU A 72 47.47 -2.39 -22.95
C LEU A 72 46.05 -2.97 -22.75
N ASN A 73 45.68 -3.30 -21.52
CA ASN A 73 44.38 -3.89 -21.18
C ASN A 73 43.66 -3.09 -20.09
N PRO A 74 43.07 -1.92 -20.42
CA PRO A 74 42.27 -1.17 -19.46
C PRO A 74 41.03 -2.00 -19.06
N VAL A 75 40.96 -2.42 -17.80
CA VAL A 75 39.77 -3.09 -17.26
C VAL A 75 38.63 -2.07 -17.19
N SER A 76 37.63 -2.22 -18.05
CA SER A 76 36.43 -1.38 -18.05
C SER A 76 35.57 -1.71 -16.83
N THR A 77 35.64 -0.90 -15.76
CA THR A 77 34.82 -1.07 -14.55
C THR A 77 33.49 -0.31 -14.61
N THR A 78 32.83 -0.30 -15.77
CA THR A 78 31.61 0.50 -15.98
C THR A 78 30.46 -0.34 -16.54
N GLY A 79 29.33 -0.40 -15.82
CA GLY A 79 28.02 -0.48 -16.50
C GLY A 79 26.86 -1.27 -15.90
N TRP A 80 26.97 -1.97 -14.77
CA TRP A 80 25.85 -2.83 -14.30
C TRP A 80 24.89 -2.17 -13.29
N THR A 81 25.32 -1.17 -12.54
CA THR A 81 24.47 -0.55 -11.49
C THR A 81 23.49 0.51 -12.02
N LYS A 82 23.67 1.03 -13.24
CA LYS A 82 22.76 2.02 -13.83
C LYS A 82 21.57 1.43 -14.61
N ARG A 83 21.56 0.11 -14.89
CA ARG A 83 20.47 -0.55 -15.65
C ARG A 83 19.36 -1.16 -14.79
N LEU A 84 19.56 -1.25 -13.47
CA LEU A 84 18.55 -1.81 -12.54
C LEU A 84 17.65 -0.75 -11.88
N GLY A 85 17.97 0.54 -12.03
CA GLY A 85 17.13 1.64 -11.51
C GLY A 85 15.68 1.61 -12.03
N PRO A 86 15.43 1.48 -13.36
CA PRO A 86 14.07 1.44 -13.90
C PRO A 86 13.29 0.17 -13.50
N LEU A 87 13.99 -0.96 -13.42
CA LEU A 87 13.41 -2.25 -12.99
C LEU A 87 13.02 -2.23 -11.51
N GLY A 88 13.81 -1.60 -10.64
CA GLY A 88 13.47 -1.42 -9.22
C GLY A 88 12.22 -0.55 -9.03
N VAL A 89 12.03 0.50 -9.84
CA VAL A 89 10.82 1.33 -9.81
C VAL A 89 9.60 0.56 -10.32
N LEU A 90 9.74 -0.23 -11.39
CA LEU A 90 8.67 -1.10 -11.90
C LEU A 90 8.28 -2.16 -10.88
N VAL A 91 9.24 -2.81 -10.21
CA VAL A 91 8.97 -3.82 -9.18
C VAL A 91 8.32 -3.17 -7.95
N ALA A 92 8.79 -2.02 -7.49
CA ALA A 92 8.16 -1.29 -6.38
C ALA A 92 6.74 -0.82 -6.72
N PHE A 93 6.50 -0.38 -7.97
CA PHE A 93 5.18 -0.01 -8.46
C PHE A 93 4.25 -1.23 -8.54
N LEU A 94 4.72 -2.35 -9.07
CA LEU A 94 3.93 -3.59 -9.14
C LEU A 94 3.63 -4.17 -7.76
N VAL A 95 4.55 -4.09 -6.80
CA VAL A 95 4.33 -4.52 -5.41
C VAL A 95 3.33 -3.59 -4.71
N LYS A 96 3.45 -2.26 -4.87
CA LYS A 96 2.46 -1.30 -4.37
C LYS A 96 1.10 -1.47 -5.05
N PHE A 97 1.07 -1.77 -6.33
CA PHE A 97 -0.16 -2.02 -7.07
C PHE A 97 -0.82 -3.32 -6.62
N LYS A 98 -0.05 -4.40 -6.43
CA LYS A 98 -0.55 -5.68 -5.93
C LYS A 98 -1.05 -5.57 -4.49
N THR A 99 -0.41 -4.80 -3.61
CA THR A 99 -0.91 -4.56 -2.25
C THR A 99 -2.12 -3.63 -2.22
N ALA A 100 -2.16 -2.59 -3.07
CA ALA A 100 -3.34 -1.75 -3.24
C ALA A 100 -4.53 -2.55 -3.78
N VAL A 101 -4.32 -3.37 -4.82
CA VAL A 101 -5.33 -4.27 -5.38
C VAL A 101 -5.74 -5.33 -4.36
N LEU A 102 -4.83 -5.90 -3.58
CA LEU A 102 -5.17 -6.87 -2.53
C LEU A 102 -5.98 -6.23 -1.39
N LEU A 103 -5.64 -5.00 -0.96
CA LEU A 103 -6.43 -4.20 0.00
C LEU A 103 -7.80 -3.82 -0.59
N LEU A 104 -7.83 -3.48 -1.88
CA LEU A 104 -9.03 -3.19 -2.67
C LEU A 104 -9.77 -4.46 -3.11
N LEU A 105 -9.29 -5.67 -2.79
CA LEU A 105 -10.01 -6.93 -2.98
C LEU A 105 -10.55 -7.47 -1.64
N THR A 106 -9.80 -7.26 -0.55
CA THR A 106 -10.23 -7.63 0.81
C THR A 106 -11.22 -6.63 1.42
N LYS A 107 -11.00 -5.32 1.26
CA LYS A 107 -12.01 -4.28 1.54
C LYS A 107 -12.81 -3.88 0.30
N GLY A 108 -12.44 -4.42 -0.86
CA GLY A 108 -13.06 -4.16 -2.16
C GLY A 108 -14.53 -4.38 -2.24
N LYS A 109 -15.02 -5.44 -1.60
CA LYS A 109 -16.44 -5.81 -1.69
C LYS A 109 -17.32 -4.68 -1.17
N MET A 110 -16.95 -4.04 -0.06
CA MET A 110 -17.67 -2.87 0.45
C MET A 110 -17.59 -1.70 -0.54
N PHE A 111 -16.40 -1.30 -0.99
CA PHE A 111 -16.24 -0.17 -1.91
C PHE A 111 -16.93 -0.38 -3.26
N LEU A 112 -16.85 -1.59 -3.81
CA LEU A 112 -17.52 -1.98 -5.04
C LEU A 112 -19.03 -1.94 -4.86
N SER A 113 -19.54 -2.47 -3.75
CA SER A 113 -20.97 -2.45 -3.43
C SER A 113 -21.50 -1.03 -3.21
N LEU A 114 -20.74 -0.18 -2.52
CA LEU A 114 -21.04 1.23 -2.29
C LEU A 114 -20.99 2.01 -3.61
N PHE A 115 -20.00 1.76 -4.46
CA PHE A 115 -19.90 2.41 -5.77
C PHE A 115 -21.06 2.02 -6.67
N ALA A 116 -21.43 0.73 -6.72
CA ALA A 116 -22.58 0.27 -7.48
C ALA A 116 -23.89 0.90 -6.97
N PHE A 117 -24.08 0.96 -5.65
CA PHE A 117 -25.21 1.63 -5.03
C PHE A 117 -25.24 3.12 -5.42
N PHE A 118 -24.13 3.85 -5.18
CA PHE A 118 -24.00 5.25 -5.54
C PHE A 118 -24.28 5.52 -7.01
N ALA A 119 -23.74 4.71 -7.92
CA ALA A 119 -23.91 4.86 -9.36
C ALA A 119 -25.37 4.76 -9.80
N VAL A 120 -26.13 3.81 -9.24
CA VAL A 120 -27.56 3.65 -9.54
C VAL A 120 -28.34 4.89 -9.13
N TYR A 121 -28.18 5.35 -7.89
CA TYR A 121 -28.93 6.52 -7.42
C TYR A 121 -28.43 7.83 -8.01
N TRP A 122 -27.15 7.92 -8.37
CA TRP A 122 -26.63 9.07 -9.10
C TRP A 122 -27.30 9.16 -10.47
N ALA A 123 -27.36 8.06 -11.23
CA ALA A 123 -28.00 8.06 -12.54
C ALA A 123 -29.49 8.44 -12.48
N MET A 124 -30.20 8.07 -11.41
CA MET A 124 -31.63 8.33 -11.27
C MET A 124 -31.97 9.72 -10.70
N PHE A 125 -31.21 10.20 -9.71
CA PHE A 125 -31.60 11.36 -8.88
C PHE A 125 -30.52 12.44 -8.77
N GLY A 126 -29.37 12.24 -9.40
CA GLY A 126 -28.24 13.15 -9.31
C GLY A 126 -27.29 12.84 -8.15
N TRP A 127 -26.06 13.32 -8.28
CA TRP A 127 -24.95 12.89 -7.40
C TRP A 127 -25.09 13.41 -5.96
N TRP A 128 -25.68 14.59 -5.75
CA TRP A 128 -25.90 15.16 -4.41
C TRP A 128 -26.87 14.31 -3.59
N PHE A 129 -27.98 13.88 -4.20
CA PHE A 129 -28.94 13.02 -3.53
C PHE A 129 -28.33 11.64 -3.26
N ALA A 130 -27.67 11.05 -4.26
CA ALA A 130 -26.96 9.78 -4.13
C ALA A 130 -25.93 9.81 -2.99
N LEU A 131 -25.14 10.88 -2.88
CA LEU A 131 -24.17 11.07 -1.81
C LEU A 131 -24.85 11.12 -0.45
N GLY A 132 -25.94 11.89 -0.34
CA GLY A 132 -26.69 12.04 0.90
C GLY A 132 -27.31 10.73 1.40
N ILE A 133 -27.96 9.96 0.52
CA ILE A 133 -28.55 8.68 0.92
C ILE A 133 -27.47 7.62 1.22
N CYS A 134 -26.36 7.60 0.46
CA CYS A 134 -25.23 6.70 0.73
C CYS A 134 -24.66 7.00 2.12
N GLY A 135 -24.42 8.28 2.40
CA GLY A 135 -23.95 8.74 3.70
C GLY A 135 -24.92 8.37 4.82
N SER A 136 -26.24 8.52 4.59
CA SER A 136 -27.23 8.22 5.62
C SER A 136 -27.31 6.73 5.95
N ILE A 137 -27.39 5.87 4.94
CA ILE A 137 -27.38 4.42 5.12
C ILE A 137 -26.05 3.97 5.73
N PHE A 138 -24.93 4.56 5.30
CA PHE A 138 -23.64 4.28 5.89
C PHE A 138 -23.61 4.59 7.39
N ILE A 139 -24.08 5.77 7.80
CA ILE A 139 -24.12 6.16 9.22
C ILE A 139 -25.03 5.22 10.02
N HIS A 140 -26.19 4.86 9.48
CA HIS A 140 -27.11 3.88 10.07
C HIS A 140 -26.41 2.52 10.32
N GLU A 141 -25.85 1.91 9.27
CA GLU A 141 -25.14 0.63 9.39
C GLU A 141 -23.90 0.71 10.28
N PHE A 142 -23.22 1.86 10.28
CA PHE A 142 -22.07 2.08 11.14
C PHE A 142 -22.46 2.14 12.61
N GLY A 143 -23.69 2.57 12.94
CA GLY A 143 -24.27 2.47 14.27
C GLY A 143 -24.35 1.03 14.78
N HIS A 144 -24.82 0.10 13.92
CA HIS A 144 -24.76 -1.33 14.23
C HIS A 144 -23.31 -1.81 14.41
N TYR A 145 -22.43 -1.50 13.44
CA TYR A 145 -21.04 -1.92 13.47
C TYR A 145 -20.32 -1.49 14.77
N ILE A 146 -20.44 -0.21 15.16
CA ILE A 146 -19.85 0.31 16.40
C ILE A 146 -20.39 -0.44 17.61
N THR A 147 -21.69 -0.65 17.67
CA THR A 147 -22.34 -1.23 18.85
C THR A 147 -22.01 -2.72 19.00
N VAL A 148 -22.02 -3.48 17.90
CA VAL A 148 -21.56 -4.87 17.86
C VAL A 148 -20.12 -4.98 18.38
N ARG A 149 -19.23 -4.10 17.89
CA ARG A 149 -17.82 -4.05 18.32
C ARG A 149 -17.67 -3.65 19.79
N ARG A 150 -18.51 -2.73 20.28
CA ARG A 150 -18.52 -2.28 21.68
C ARG A 150 -18.88 -3.42 22.63
N PHE A 151 -19.78 -4.32 22.23
CA PHE A 151 -20.12 -5.53 22.99
C PHE A 151 -19.10 -6.67 22.81
N GLY A 152 -18.01 -6.46 22.07
CA GLY A 152 -16.93 -7.43 21.91
C GLY A 152 -17.13 -8.46 20.81
N PHE A 153 -18.20 -8.34 20.01
CA PHE A 153 -18.46 -9.26 18.89
C PHE A 153 -17.65 -8.87 17.64
N SER A 154 -17.40 -9.86 16.78
CA SER A 154 -16.81 -9.62 15.46
C SER A 154 -17.89 -9.16 14.47
N ALA A 155 -17.65 -8.01 13.85
CA ALA A 155 -18.49 -7.43 12.80
C ALA A 155 -17.69 -7.25 11.51
N GLU A 156 -18.27 -7.63 10.39
CA GLU A 156 -17.77 -7.29 9.06
C GLU A 156 -18.12 -5.83 8.71
N LEU A 157 -17.48 -5.27 7.69
CA LEU A 157 -17.82 -3.92 7.21
C LEU A 157 -19.21 -3.93 6.54
N PRO A 158 -19.95 -2.80 6.57
CA PRO A 158 -21.25 -2.69 5.90
C PRO A 158 -21.17 -3.06 4.42
N MET A 159 -22.14 -3.84 3.93
CA MET A 159 -22.29 -4.19 2.53
C MET A 159 -23.54 -3.52 1.96
N PHE A 160 -23.38 -2.79 0.84
CA PHE A 160 -24.48 -2.05 0.21
C PHE A 160 -25.12 -2.90 -0.90
N ILE A 161 -26.45 -2.94 -0.93
CA ILE A 161 -27.24 -3.62 -1.95
C ILE A 161 -28.13 -2.57 -2.63
N PRO A 162 -27.87 -2.23 -3.91
CA PRO A 162 -28.71 -1.30 -4.67
C PRO A 162 -30.18 -1.71 -4.62
N GLY A 163 -31.07 -0.76 -4.31
CA GLY A 163 -32.51 -0.98 -4.22
C GLY A 163 -33.02 -1.59 -2.91
N PHE A 164 -32.17 -2.20 -2.09
CA PHE A 164 -32.57 -2.82 -0.82
C PHE A 164 -32.05 -2.08 0.42
N GLY A 165 -30.82 -1.55 0.38
CA GLY A 165 -30.22 -0.86 1.52
C GLY A 165 -28.78 -1.31 1.76
N ALA A 166 -28.40 -1.48 3.02
CA ALA A 166 -27.13 -2.08 3.39
C ALA A 166 -27.32 -3.00 4.60
N TYR A 167 -26.33 -3.80 4.94
CA TYR A 167 -26.36 -4.62 6.14
C TYR A 167 -24.95 -4.87 6.69
N VAL A 168 -24.87 -5.06 8.01
CA VAL A 168 -23.66 -5.52 8.71
C VAL A 168 -23.79 -6.98 9.12
N LYS A 169 -22.87 -7.80 8.64
CA LYS A 169 -22.78 -9.21 9.05
C LYS A 169 -21.98 -9.35 10.34
N TRP A 170 -22.54 -10.06 11.31
CA TRP A 170 -21.88 -10.37 12.57
C TRP A 170 -22.36 -11.72 13.12
N ASN A 171 -21.53 -12.37 13.95
CA ASN A 171 -21.86 -13.65 14.55
C ASN A 171 -22.32 -13.45 16.00
N GLY A 172 -23.59 -13.77 16.26
CA GLY A 172 -24.24 -13.57 17.55
C GLY A 172 -25.17 -14.71 17.93
N ALA A 173 -24.67 -15.94 17.89
CA ALA A 173 -25.41 -17.09 18.42
C ALA A 173 -25.55 -16.94 19.94
N ASN A 174 -26.76 -17.10 20.47
CA ASN A 174 -27.08 -17.04 21.91
C ASN A 174 -26.74 -15.71 22.61
N VAL A 175 -26.96 -14.58 21.92
CA VAL A 175 -26.82 -13.25 22.53
C VAL A 175 -28.05 -12.93 23.36
N ASP A 176 -27.84 -12.32 24.52
CA ASP A 176 -28.90 -11.79 25.38
C ASP A 176 -29.89 -10.90 24.59
N PRO A 177 -31.21 -11.07 24.75
CA PRO A 177 -32.20 -10.29 24.01
C PRO A 177 -32.05 -8.77 24.18
N GLY A 178 -31.67 -8.30 25.38
CA GLY A 178 -31.46 -6.88 25.66
C GLY A 178 -30.23 -6.32 24.93
N VAL A 179 -29.14 -7.08 24.86
CA VAL A 179 -27.96 -6.71 24.06
C VAL A 179 -28.29 -6.70 22.57
N ARG A 180 -29.04 -7.70 22.09
CA ARG A 180 -29.47 -7.77 20.69
C ARG A 180 -30.37 -6.59 20.30
N ALA A 181 -31.28 -6.19 21.19
CA ALA A 181 -32.11 -4.99 21.01
C ALA A 181 -31.28 -3.71 20.95
N GLN A 182 -30.27 -3.56 21.82
CA GLN A 182 -29.38 -2.40 21.78
C GLN A 182 -28.57 -2.33 20.48
N ILE A 183 -28.08 -3.47 19.99
CA ILE A 183 -27.39 -3.56 18.70
C ILE A 183 -28.33 -3.18 17.55
N SER A 184 -29.57 -3.68 17.54
CA SER A 184 -30.51 -3.40 16.46
C SER A 184 -31.00 -1.94 16.50
N LEU A 185 -31.30 -1.39 17.67
CA LEU A 185 -31.76 0.01 17.79
C LEU A 185 -30.64 1.05 17.57
N ALA A 186 -29.37 0.65 17.63
CA ALA A 186 -28.26 1.53 17.32
C ALA A 186 -28.28 2.04 15.87
N GLY A 187 -28.73 1.21 14.91
CA GLY A 187 -28.87 1.62 13.52
C GLY A 187 -29.85 2.78 13.36
N PRO A 188 -31.12 2.62 13.73
CA PRO A 188 -32.13 3.69 13.70
C PRO A 188 -31.70 4.95 14.47
N LEU A 189 -31.03 4.80 15.62
CA LEU A 189 -30.51 5.95 16.36
C LEU A 189 -29.48 6.75 15.56
N PHE A 190 -28.51 6.07 14.93
CA PHE A 190 -27.51 6.73 14.09
C PHE A 190 -28.13 7.27 12.79
N GLY A 191 -29.08 6.56 12.21
CA GLY A 191 -29.86 7.06 11.07
C GLY A 191 -30.63 8.33 11.42
N LEU A 192 -31.10 8.48 12.67
CA LEU A 192 -31.82 9.68 13.12
C LEU A 192 -30.84 10.85 13.18
N ILE A 193 -29.65 10.63 13.75
CA ILE A 193 -28.57 11.62 13.76
C ILE A 193 -28.23 12.05 12.32
N SER A 194 -28.11 11.10 11.39
CA SER A 194 -27.89 11.39 9.98
C SER A 194 -29.00 12.25 9.38
N GLY A 195 -30.27 11.91 9.61
CA GLY A 195 -31.41 12.69 9.14
C GLY A 195 -31.44 14.10 9.70
N LEU A 196 -31.09 14.28 10.98
CA LEU A 196 -30.98 15.59 11.62
C LEU A 196 -29.82 16.41 11.05
N ILE A 197 -28.67 15.79 10.73
CA ILE A 197 -27.56 16.46 10.04
C ILE A 197 -28.01 16.93 8.66
N ALA A 198 -28.67 16.07 7.87
CA ALA A 198 -29.19 16.44 6.56
C ALA A 198 -30.22 17.57 6.66
N TYR A 199 -31.11 17.54 7.66
CA TYR A 199 -32.05 18.63 7.89
C TYR A 199 -31.35 19.94 8.29
N GLY A 200 -30.32 19.88 9.14
CA GLY A 200 -29.49 21.05 9.46
C GLY A 200 -28.75 21.64 8.24
N LEU A 201 -28.30 20.78 7.33
CA LEU A 201 -27.73 21.21 6.05
C LEU A 201 -28.77 21.88 5.16
N PHE A 202 -30.01 21.40 5.14
CA PHE A 202 -31.11 22.07 4.46
C PHE A 202 -31.38 23.46 5.05
N LEU A 203 -31.46 23.58 6.38
CA LEU A 203 -31.71 24.87 7.04
C LEU A 203 -30.61 25.91 6.76
N SER A 204 -29.35 25.47 6.65
CA SER A 204 -28.22 26.38 6.39
C SER A 204 -28.03 26.72 4.91
N THR A 205 -28.32 25.80 3.99
CA THR A 205 -28.06 25.99 2.55
C THR A 205 -29.30 26.33 1.72
N GLY A 206 -30.50 26.00 2.21
CA GLY A 206 -31.76 26.11 1.47
C GLY A 206 -31.92 25.10 0.33
N HIS A 207 -30.95 24.22 0.08
CA HIS A 207 -31.03 23.26 -1.02
C HIS A 207 -31.98 22.10 -0.71
N ALA A 208 -33.07 21.99 -1.47
CA ALA A 208 -34.11 20.98 -1.30
C ALA A 208 -33.60 19.52 -1.30
N VAL A 209 -32.43 19.26 -1.90
CA VAL A 209 -31.81 17.92 -1.88
C VAL A 209 -31.56 17.41 -0.46
N TRP A 210 -31.13 18.28 0.45
CA TRP A 210 -30.84 17.91 1.83
C TRP A 210 -32.12 17.62 2.62
N LEU A 211 -33.22 18.33 2.30
CA LEU A 211 -34.54 18.03 2.85
C LEU A 211 -35.02 16.66 2.37
N ALA A 212 -34.84 16.36 1.08
CA ALA A 212 -35.19 15.05 0.52
C ALA A 212 -34.37 13.92 1.17
N VAL A 213 -33.07 14.13 1.41
CA VAL A 213 -32.20 13.18 2.12
C VAL A 213 -32.66 12.99 3.56
N ALA A 214 -33.00 14.08 4.27
CA ALA A 214 -33.52 14.00 5.64
C ALA A 214 -34.84 13.22 5.71
N HIS A 215 -35.77 13.49 4.79
CA HIS A 215 -37.03 12.78 4.68
C HIS A 215 -36.80 11.28 4.39
N PHE A 216 -35.92 10.95 3.44
CA PHE A 216 -35.56 9.57 3.12
C PHE A 216 -34.92 8.85 4.30
N ALA A 217 -34.02 9.52 5.04
CA ALA A 217 -33.41 8.97 6.25
C ALA A 217 -34.45 8.65 7.33
N GLY A 218 -35.40 9.57 7.57
CA GLY A 218 -36.52 9.34 8.48
C GLY A 218 -37.40 8.17 8.05
N TRP A 219 -37.72 8.09 6.75
CA TRP A 219 -38.52 7.01 6.18
C TRP A 219 -37.85 5.64 6.32
N ILE A 220 -36.57 5.51 5.97
CA ILE A 220 -35.81 4.26 6.16
C ILE A 220 -35.74 3.87 7.63
N ASN A 221 -35.52 4.84 8.53
CA ASN A 221 -35.49 4.55 9.96
C ASN A 221 -36.82 4.01 10.47
N LEU A 222 -37.94 4.60 10.05
CA LEU A 222 -39.26 4.11 10.44
C LEU A 222 -39.51 2.71 9.89
N LEU A 223 -39.13 2.44 8.64
CA LEU A 223 -39.18 1.09 8.09
C LEU A 223 -38.36 0.09 8.90
N ASN A 224 -37.13 0.44 9.28
CA ASN A 224 -36.28 -0.41 10.10
C ASN A 224 -36.78 -0.61 11.53
N LEU A 225 -37.69 0.24 12.03
CA LEU A 225 -38.34 0.05 13.33
C LEU A 225 -39.57 -0.87 13.27
N ILE A 226 -40.01 -1.28 12.08
CA ILE A 226 -41.12 -2.23 11.94
C ILE A 226 -40.69 -3.58 12.56
N PRO A 227 -41.52 -4.22 13.40
CA PRO A 227 -41.17 -5.46 14.10
C PRO A 227 -41.32 -6.72 13.24
N VAL A 228 -40.77 -6.69 12.03
CA VAL A 228 -40.64 -7.85 11.14
C VAL A 228 -39.20 -8.35 11.21
N ALA A 229 -39.00 -9.67 11.12
CA ALA A 229 -37.70 -10.33 11.35
C ALA A 229 -36.53 -9.81 10.48
N ILE A 230 -36.82 -9.18 9.34
CA ILE A 230 -35.84 -8.59 8.42
C ILE A 230 -35.33 -7.22 8.92
N PHE A 231 -36.13 -6.52 9.72
CA PHE A 231 -35.88 -5.16 10.20
C PHE A 231 -35.40 -5.13 11.66
N ASP A 232 -34.74 -4.04 12.05
CA ASP A 232 -34.10 -3.85 13.35
C ASP A 232 -35.09 -3.81 14.53
N GLY A 233 -36.30 -3.35 14.28
CA GLY A 233 -37.38 -3.22 15.26
C GLY A 233 -37.81 -4.54 15.86
N SER A 234 -37.61 -5.66 15.15
CA SER A 234 -37.95 -7.00 15.65
C SER A 234 -37.20 -7.36 16.94
N SER A 235 -35.90 -7.09 16.98
CA SER A 235 -35.07 -7.35 18.16
C SER A 235 -35.39 -6.34 19.28
N GLY A 236 -35.73 -5.10 18.92
CA GLY A 236 -36.21 -4.10 19.88
C GLY A 236 -37.48 -4.54 20.59
N MET A 237 -38.53 -4.88 19.83
CA MET A 237 -39.84 -5.26 20.37
C MET A 237 -39.81 -6.57 21.17
N THR A 238 -38.93 -7.52 20.82
CA THR A 238 -38.80 -8.77 21.58
C THR A 238 -38.22 -8.57 22.98
N ALA A 239 -37.36 -7.57 23.17
CA ALA A 239 -36.82 -7.23 24.49
C ALA A 239 -37.80 -6.45 25.37
N LEU A 240 -38.83 -5.83 24.80
CA LEU A 240 -39.82 -5.04 25.55
C LEU A 240 -40.84 -5.91 26.29
N GLY A 241 -41.18 -5.49 27.51
CA GLY A 241 -42.29 -6.01 28.30
C GLY A 241 -43.66 -5.51 27.81
N ARG A 242 -44.74 -6.04 28.41
CA ARG A 242 -46.12 -5.74 27.97
C ARG A 242 -46.48 -4.25 28.08
N GLN A 243 -46.05 -3.57 29.15
CA GLN A 243 -46.33 -2.15 29.36
C GLN A 243 -45.57 -1.26 28.37
N GLU A 244 -44.32 -1.59 28.08
CA GLU A 244 -43.48 -0.85 27.15
C GLU A 244 -44.00 -0.97 25.71
N ARG A 245 -44.44 -2.17 25.30
CA ARG A 245 -45.09 -2.37 23.99
C ARG A 245 -46.39 -1.58 23.88
N LEU A 246 -47.18 -1.49 24.94
CA LEU A 246 -48.36 -0.61 24.97
C LEU A 246 -47.97 0.86 24.82
N GLY A 247 -46.87 1.29 25.47
CA GLY A 247 -46.30 2.62 25.29
C GLY A 247 -45.93 2.91 23.82
N VAL A 248 -45.22 1.98 23.16
CA VAL A 248 -44.88 2.08 21.74
C VAL A 248 -46.14 2.19 20.88
N LEU A 249 -47.14 1.34 21.12
CA LEU A 249 -48.43 1.38 20.42
C LEU A 249 -49.11 2.75 20.56
N VAL A 250 -49.19 3.28 21.78
CA VAL A 250 -49.83 4.59 22.05
C VAL A 250 -49.08 5.71 21.33
N VAL A 251 -47.76 5.74 21.41
CA VAL A 251 -46.93 6.74 20.72
C VAL A 251 -47.13 6.65 19.21
N CYS A 252 -47.07 5.45 18.63
CA CYS A 252 -47.27 5.24 17.21
C CYS A 252 -48.67 5.64 16.72
N VAL A 253 -49.72 5.30 17.46
CA VAL A 253 -51.09 5.71 17.13
C VAL A 253 -51.24 7.23 17.21
N ALA A 254 -50.66 7.87 18.22
CA ALA A 254 -50.63 9.33 18.32
C ALA A 254 -49.91 9.94 17.10
N MET A 255 -48.72 9.44 16.74
CA MET A 255 -47.99 9.89 15.56
C MET A 255 -48.79 9.69 14.26
N TYR A 256 -49.49 8.57 14.10
CA TYR A 256 -50.39 8.36 12.97
C TYR A 256 -51.51 9.41 12.92
N VAL A 257 -52.14 9.74 14.04
CA VAL A 257 -53.22 10.75 14.07
C VAL A 257 -52.69 12.14 13.71
N LEU A 258 -51.48 12.50 14.18
CA LEU A 258 -50.86 13.80 13.91
C LEU A 258 -50.36 13.91 12.46
N PHE A 259 -49.62 12.91 11.97
CA PHE A 259 -48.88 12.97 10.71
C PHE A 259 -49.58 12.27 9.55
N ARG A 260 -50.61 11.45 9.82
CA ARG A 260 -51.39 10.68 8.83
C ARG A 260 -50.57 9.72 7.97
N ASP A 261 -49.39 9.30 8.46
CA ASP A 261 -48.53 8.33 7.79
C ASP A 261 -48.76 6.92 8.34
N PHE A 262 -49.13 5.98 7.47
CA PHE A 262 -49.41 4.59 7.81
C PHE A 262 -48.18 3.84 8.35
N LEU A 263 -46.96 4.31 8.10
CA LEU A 263 -45.73 3.70 8.63
C LEU A 263 -45.73 3.62 10.15
N PHE A 264 -46.29 4.62 10.84
CA PHE A 264 -46.37 4.60 12.31
C PHE A 264 -47.22 3.43 12.83
N ILE A 265 -48.29 3.07 12.12
CA ILE A 265 -49.11 1.90 12.47
C ILE A 265 -48.32 0.61 12.25
N LEU A 266 -47.54 0.51 11.17
CA LEU A 266 -46.72 -0.68 10.89
C LEU A 266 -45.64 -0.90 11.96
N VAL A 267 -45.08 0.18 12.53
CA VAL A 267 -44.13 0.09 13.66
C VAL A 267 -44.80 -0.44 14.93
N ALA A 268 -46.11 -0.23 15.08
CA ALA A 268 -46.87 -0.66 16.26
C ALA A 268 -47.40 -2.10 16.22
N ALA A 269 -47.27 -2.77 15.08
CA ALA A 269 -47.81 -4.12 14.83
C ALA A 269 -47.11 -5.20 15.67
#